data_AF-A0A967D6T3-F1
#
_entry.id   AF-A0A967D6T3-F1
#
_cell.length_a   1.000
_cell.length_b   1.000
_cell.length_c   1.000
_cell.angle_alpha   90.00
_cell.angle_beta   90.00
_cell.angle_gamma   90.00
#
_symmetry.space_group_name_H-M   'P 1'
#
loop_
_entity.id
_entity.type
_entity.pdbx_description
1 polymer ?
#
loop_
_entity_poly.entity_id
_entity_poly.type
_entity_poly.pdbx_seq_one_letter_code
_entity_poly.pdbx_strand_id
1 'polypeptide(L)'
;MTVENDFDFGFSFEAEEPVTKPVATTSAANNDQLLALQAKIDSLLDAQEQTLQSALVTAMEEKHKAKLKDLESLILPLLYNLMKNPEKPIINWPNRETIIKKQIEKITAITRS
;
A
#
# COMPACT_ATOMS: atom_id res chain seq x y z
N MET A 1 -36.59 -33.64 70.91
CA MET A 1 -36.29 -33.74 69.46
C MET A 1 -34.88 -33.21 69.27
N THR A 2 -33.91 -34.10 69.44
CA THR A 2 -32.47 -33.83 69.29
C THR A 2 -32.02 -34.65 68.10
N VAL A 3 -31.81 -33.98 66.98
CA VAL A 3 -31.23 -34.60 65.79
C VAL A 3 -29.72 -34.51 65.98
N GLU A 4 -29.12 -35.57 66.49
CA GLU A 4 -27.67 -35.72 66.50
C GLU A 4 -27.20 -35.98 65.06
N ASN A 5 -26.26 -35.16 64.60
CA ASN A 5 -25.80 -35.11 63.23
C ASN A 5 -24.81 -36.28 63.00
N ASP A 6 -25.35 -37.46 62.69
CA ASP A 6 -24.62 -38.71 62.44
C ASP A 6 -24.04 -38.77 61.00
N PHE A 7 -23.35 -37.70 60.58
CA PHE A 7 -22.72 -37.61 59.27
C PHE A 7 -21.20 -37.41 59.42
N ASP A 8 -20.55 -38.37 60.07
CA ASP A 8 -19.10 -38.52 60.11
C ASP A 8 -18.66 -39.44 58.96
N PHE A 9 -18.52 -38.86 57.76
CA PHE A 9 -17.92 -39.55 56.61
C PHE A 9 -16.42 -39.64 56.85
N GLY A 10 -15.94 -40.84 57.18
CA GLY A 10 -14.56 -41.17 57.55
C GLY A 10 -13.46 -40.75 56.55
N PHE A 11 -13.24 -39.45 56.45
CA PHE A 11 -12.08 -38.81 55.86
C PHE A 11 -11.33 -38.10 56.99
N SER A 12 -10.51 -38.87 57.72
CA SER A 12 -9.41 -38.25 58.46
C SER A 12 -8.41 -37.77 57.41
N PHE A 13 -8.15 -36.46 57.38
CA PHE A 13 -7.18 -35.87 56.49
C PHE A 13 -5.79 -36.42 56.85
N GLU A 14 -5.35 -37.45 56.11
CA GLU A 14 -3.95 -37.88 56.10
C GLU A 14 -3.13 -36.68 55.63
N ALA A 15 -2.34 -36.13 56.54
CA ALA A 15 -1.47 -35.01 56.26
C ALA A 15 -0.38 -35.42 55.25
N GLU A 16 -0.31 -34.64 54.18
CA GLU A 16 0.79 -34.51 53.22
C GLU A 16 1.20 -35.71 52.36
N GLU A 17 0.79 -35.65 51.08
CA GLU A 17 1.79 -35.60 50.01
C GLU A 17 1.49 -34.42 49.07
N PRO A 18 2.46 -33.55 48.74
CA PRO A 18 2.27 -32.54 47.71
C PRO A 18 2.15 -33.24 46.35
N VAL A 19 0.92 -33.39 45.87
CA VAL A 19 0.68 -33.74 44.46
C VAL A 19 1.23 -32.61 43.61
N THR A 20 2.45 -32.79 43.12
CA THR A 20 3.09 -31.93 42.13
C THR A 20 2.25 -31.95 40.86
N LYS A 21 1.36 -30.96 40.71
CA LYS A 21 0.70 -30.70 39.43
C LYS A 21 1.75 -30.16 38.44
N PRO A 22 2.03 -30.84 37.30
CA PRO A 22 2.84 -30.25 36.25
C PRO A 22 1.92 -29.41 35.36
N VAL A 23 1.49 -28.23 35.81
CA VAL A 23 0.71 -27.30 34.97
C VAL A 23 1.18 -25.88 35.21
N ALA A 24 2.34 -25.53 34.64
CA ALA A 24 2.77 -24.12 34.53
C ALA A 24 3.57 -23.83 33.25
N THR A 25 3.97 -24.83 32.47
CA THR A 25 4.91 -24.62 31.36
C THR A 25 4.25 -24.39 29.99
N THR A 26 2.97 -24.74 29.80
CA THR A 26 2.32 -24.69 28.47
C THR A 26 1.76 -23.32 28.09
N SER A 27 1.29 -22.52 29.05
CA SER A 27 0.65 -21.22 28.80
C SER A 27 1.64 -20.13 28.37
N ALA A 28 2.86 -20.11 28.90
CA ALA A 28 3.88 -19.13 28.51
C ALA A 28 4.38 -19.32 27.07
N ALA A 29 4.67 -20.56 26.67
CA ALA A 29 5.10 -20.89 25.31
C ALA A 29 4.06 -20.50 24.23
N ASN A 30 2.77 -20.65 24.55
CA ASN A 30 1.69 -20.23 23.66
C ASN A 30 1.62 -18.70 23.49
N ASN A 31 1.91 -17.92 24.55
CA ASN A 31 1.94 -16.46 24.48
C ASN A 31 3.14 -15.94 23.67
N ASP A 32 4.32 -16.56 23.81
CA ASP A 32 5.50 -16.20 23.02
C ASP A 32 5.29 -16.50 21.52
N GLN A 33 4.65 -17.64 21.21
CA GLN A 33 4.25 -17.96 19.84
C GLN A 33 3.20 -16.98 19.29
N LEU A 34 2.24 -16.55 20.11
CA LEU A 34 1.26 -15.52 19.74
C LEU A 34 1.93 -14.17 19.45
N LEU A 35 2.91 -13.75 20.26
CA LEU A 35 3.69 -12.54 20.03
C LEU A 35 4.52 -12.64 18.74
N ALA A 36 5.13 -13.79 18.48
CA ALA A 36 5.88 -14.03 17.24
C ALA A 36 4.96 -14.08 16.00
N LEU A 37 3.72 -14.55 16.16
CA LEU A 37 2.69 -14.49 15.11
C LEU A 37 2.24 -13.06 14.86
N GLN A 38 1.99 -12.27 15.90
CA GLN A 38 1.64 -10.86 15.80
C GLN A 38 2.72 -10.08 15.03
N ALA A 39 3.99 -10.23 15.42
CA ALA A 39 5.11 -9.57 14.74
C ALA A 39 5.23 -9.98 13.25
N LYS A 40 4.94 -11.24 12.91
CA LYS A 40 4.90 -11.69 11.51
C LYS A 40 3.73 -11.14 10.74
N ILE A 41 2.55 -11.01 11.38
CA ILE A 41 1.37 -10.39 10.77
C ILE A 41 1.63 -8.91 10.48
N ASP A 42 2.17 -8.18 11.44
CA ASP A 42 2.50 -6.76 11.29
C ASP A 42 3.53 -6.57 10.16
N SER A 43 4.59 -7.38 10.14
CA SER A 43 5.58 -7.34 9.05
C SER A 43 5.00 -7.69 7.67
N LEU A 44 4.05 -8.63 7.59
CA LEU A 44 3.37 -8.97 6.34
C LEU A 44 2.44 -7.84 5.89
N LEU A 45 1.76 -7.19 6.83
CA LEU A 45 0.87 -6.08 6.55
C LEU A 45 1.66 -4.88 6.00
N ASP A 46 2.80 -4.55 6.62
CA ASP A 46 3.70 -3.50 6.16
C ASP A 46 4.24 -3.79 4.75
N ALA A 47 4.68 -5.03 4.50
CA ALA A 47 5.17 -5.45 3.19
C ALA A 47 4.10 -5.39 2.11
N GLN A 48 2.86 -5.77 2.45
CA GLN A 48 1.72 -5.68 1.54
C GLN A 48 1.35 -4.24 1.25
N GLU A 49 1.31 -3.37 2.26
CA GLU A 49 1.03 -1.95 2.11
C GLU A 49 2.06 -1.29 1.18
N GLN A 50 3.36 -1.53 1.40
CA GLN A 50 4.41 -0.99 0.55
C GLN A 50 4.32 -1.50 -0.90
N THR A 51 3.93 -2.77 -1.08
CA THR A 51 3.72 -3.35 -2.42
C THR A 51 2.53 -2.70 -3.13
N LEU A 52 1.42 -2.48 -2.43
CA LEU A 52 0.24 -1.82 -2.98
C LEU A 52 0.49 -0.35 -3.30
N GLN A 53 1.19 0.37 -2.40
CA GLN A 53 1.55 1.77 -2.62
C GLN A 53 2.44 1.93 -3.86
N SER A 54 3.48 1.10 -3.99
CA SER A 54 4.37 1.15 -5.16
C SER A 54 3.64 0.80 -6.46
N ALA A 55 2.83 -0.26 -6.46
CA ALA A 55 2.02 -0.64 -7.63
C ALA A 55 1.04 0.48 -8.04
N LEU A 56 0.42 1.16 -7.07
CA LEU A 56 -0.51 2.27 -7.33
C LEU A 56 0.22 3.48 -7.92
N VAL A 57 1.40 3.82 -7.41
CA VAL A 57 2.22 4.91 -7.96
C VAL A 57 2.64 4.59 -9.39
N THR A 58 3.13 3.39 -9.66
CA THR A 58 3.51 2.97 -11.02
C THR A 58 2.31 3.01 -11.98
N ALA A 59 1.15 2.49 -11.58
CA ALA A 59 -0.05 2.54 -12.42
C ALA A 59 -0.52 3.98 -12.71
N MET A 60 -0.40 4.89 -11.73
CA MET A 60 -0.67 6.32 -11.91
C MET A 60 0.32 6.97 -12.89
N GLU A 61 1.61 6.69 -12.75
CA GLU A 61 2.66 7.19 -13.63
C GLU A 61 2.47 6.72 -15.08
N GLU A 62 2.19 5.43 -15.30
CA GLU A 62 1.91 4.87 -16.61
C GLU A 62 0.68 5.52 -17.25
N LYS A 63 -0.40 5.70 -16.49
CA LYS A 63 -1.61 6.37 -16.95
C LYS A 63 -1.34 7.83 -17.34
N HIS A 64 -0.56 8.55 -16.54
CA HIS A 64 -0.18 9.92 -16.87
C HIS A 64 0.70 9.99 -18.11
N LYS A 65 1.68 9.09 -18.23
CA LYS A 65 2.55 9.00 -19.41
C LYS A 65 1.77 8.69 -20.69
N ALA A 66 0.80 7.77 -20.62
CA ALA A 66 -0.09 7.48 -21.74
C ALA A 66 -0.88 8.72 -22.17
N LYS A 67 -1.50 9.44 -21.23
CA LYS A 67 -2.23 10.68 -21.52
C LYS A 67 -1.34 11.77 -22.11
N LEU A 68 -0.11 11.93 -21.61
CA LEU A 68 0.85 12.90 -22.15
C LEU A 68 1.23 12.56 -23.59
N LYS A 69 1.42 11.27 -23.90
CA LYS A 69 1.68 10.79 -25.26
C LYS A 69 0.50 11.04 -26.20
N ASP A 70 -0.74 10.81 -25.75
CA ASP A 70 -1.94 11.12 -26.53
C ASP A 70 -2.04 12.61 -26.83
N LEU A 71 -1.73 13.45 -25.83
CA LEU A 71 -1.68 14.91 -25.98
C LEU A 71 -0.60 15.34 -26.99
N GLU A 72 0.60 14.77 -26.90
CA GLU A 72 1.71 14.98 -27.84
C GLU A 72 1.29 14.61 -29.26
N SER A 73 0.64 13.46 -29.44
CA SER A 73 0.16 12.97 -30.73
C SER A 73 -0.91 13.86 -31.36
N LEU A 74 -1.70 14.59 -30.56
CA LEU A 74 -2.71 15.52 -31.05
C LEU A 74 -2.09 16.88 -31.40
N ILE A 75 -1.21 17.41 -30.55
CA ILE A 75 -0.69 18.77 -30.67
C ILE A 75 0.45 18.89 -31.69
N LEU A 76 1.35 17.90 -31.79
CA LEU A 76 2.50 17.99 -32.68
C LEU A 76 2.11 18.09 -34.16
N PRO A 77 1.20 17.26 -34.71
CA PRO A 77 0.76 17.39 -36.09
C PRO A 77 0.14 18.77 -36.39
N LEU A 78 -0.61 19.33 -35.44
CA LEU A 78 -1.18 20.68 -35.57
C LEU A 78 -0.07 21.73 -35.66
N LEU A 79 0.90 21.70 -34.75
CA LEU A 79 2.03 22.64 -34.74
C LEU A 79 2.89 22.54 -36.01
N TYR A 80 3.17 21.33 -36.50
CA TYR A 80 3.87 21.15 -37.77
C TYR A 80 3.05 21.66 -38.97
N ASN A 81 1.74 21.43 -38.98
CA ASN A 81 0.86 21.95 -40.04
C ASN A 81 0.76 23.49 -40.02
N LEU A 82 0.84 24.10 -38.84
CA LEU A 82 0.86 25.56 -38.66
C LEU A 82 2.19 26.19 -39.12
N MET A 83 3.30 25.48 -39.04
CA MET A 83 4.59 25.92 -39.62
C MET A 83 4.59 25.87 -41.14
N LYS A 84 3.98 24.83 -41.73
CA LYS A 84 4.01 24.58 -43.19
C LYS A 84 3.16 25.55 -44.01
N ASN A 85 2.16 26.20 -43.41
CA ASN A 85 1.24 27.11 -44.10
C ASN A 85 1.37 28.56 -43.58
N PRO A 86 2.51 29.24 -43.81
CA PRO A 86 2.71 30.61 -43.34
C PRO A 86 1.76 31.61 -44.01
N GLU A 87 1.28 31.31 -45.23
CA GLU A 87 0.51 32.25 -46.07
C GLU A 87 -1.01 32.22 -45.87
N LYS A 88 -1.58 31.27 -45.11
CA LYS A 88 -3.02 31.29 -44.80
C LYS A 88 -3.32 32.32 -43.70
N PRO A 89 -4.02 33.42 -44.01
CA PRO A 89 -4.16 34.55 -43.11
C PRO A 89 -5.43 34.41 -42.28
N ILE A 90 -5.30 34.01 -41.01
CA ILE A 90 -6.31 34.35 -39.98
C ILE A 90 -5.64 34.91 -38.70
N ILE A 91 -4.34 34.63 -38.46
CA ILE A 91 -3.65 35.09 -37.24
C ILE A 91 -2.28 35.67 -37.59
N ASN A 92 -2.12 36.99 -37.51
CA ASN A 92 -0.81 37.61 -37.68
C ASN A 92 0.05 37.32 -36.45
N TRP A 93 0.94 36.33 -36.54
CA TRP A 93 1.87 35.99 -35.48
C TRP A 93 3.29 36.31 -35.96
N PRO A 94 3.91 37.42 -35.56
CA PRO A 94 5.28 37.73 -35.94
C PRO A 94 6.23 36.61 -35.46
N ASN A 95 7.20 36.22 -36.28
CA ASN A 95 8.15 35.14 -35.98
C ASN A 95 7.48 33.79 -35.62
N ARG A 96 6.33 33.47 -36.24
CA ARG A 96 5.54 32.26 -35.97
C ARG A 96 6.38 30.98 -35.89
N GLU A 97 7.31 30.80 -36.83
CA GLU A 97 8.16 29.59 -36.89
C GLU A 97 9.02 29.42 -35.63
N THR A 98 9.69 30.49 -35.20
CA THR A 98 10.52 30.50 -33.98
C THR A 98 9.67 30.24 -32.74
N ILE A 99 8.46 30.78 -32.68
CA ILE A 99 7.57 30.60 -31.53
C ILE A 99 7.06 29.16 -31.48
N ILE A 100 6.62 28.60 -32.60
CA ILE A 100 6.17 27.20 -32.67
C ILE A 100 7.31 26.24 -32.32
N LYS A 101 8.53 26.46 -32.82
CA LYS A 101 9.71 25.65 -32.46
C LYS A 101 9.93 25.62 -30.95
N LYS A 102 9.90 26.78 -30.29
CA LYS A 102 10.01 26.87 -28.82
C LYS A 102 8.88 26.14 -28.09
N GLN A 103 7.65 26.16 -28.63
CA GLN A 103 6.53 25.43 -28.03
C GLN A 103 6.67 23.92 -28.21
N ILE A 104 7.14 23.45 -29.37
CA ILE A 104 7.45 22.03 -29.60
C ILE A 104 8.53 21.57 -28.60
N GLU A 105 9.61 22.34 -28.41
CA GLU A 105 10.65 22.02 -27.43
C GLU A 105 10.09 21.91 -26.00
N LYS A 106 9.26 22.86 -25.57
CA LYS A 106 8.62 22.81 -24.24
C LYS A 106 7.71 21.59 -24.08
N ILE A 107 6.87 21.31 -25.08
CA ILE A 107 5.92 20.19 -25.03
C ILE A 107 6.69 18.86 -25.00
N THR A 108 7.68 18.68 -25.87
CA THR A 108 8.49 17.46 -25.92
C THR A 108 9.32 17.26 -24.65
N ALA A 109 9.83 18.34 -24.04
CA ALA A 109 10.53 18.26 -22.75
C ALA A 109 9.65 17.75 -21.61
N ILE A 110 8.34 18.07 -21.61
CA ILE A 110 7.37 17.63 -20.59
C ILE A 110 6.81 16.24 -20.90
N THR A 111 6.58 15.94 -22.17
CA THR A 111 5.88 14.70 -22.59
C THR A 111 6.83 13.50 -22.71
N ARG A 112 8.14 13.75 -22.85
CA ARG A 112 9.18 12.72 -22.97
C ARG A 112 10.09 12.61 -21.74
N SER A 113 9.82 13.35 -20.68
CA SER A 113 10.49 13.24 -19.38
C SER A 113 10.12 11.96 -18.64
#